data_AF-A0AA38LLR5-F1
#
_entry.id   AF-A0AA38LLR5-F1
#
_cell.length_a   1.000
_cell.length_b   1.000
_cell.length_c   1.000
_cell.angle_alpha   90.00
_cell.angle_beta   90.00
_cell.angle_gamma   90.00
#
_symmetry.space_group_name_H-M   'P 1'
#
loop_
_entity.id
_entity.type
_entity.pdbx_description
1 polymer ?
#
loop_
_entity_poly.entity_id
_entity_poly.type
_entity_poly.pdbx_seq_one_letter_code
_entity_poly.pdbx_strand_id
1 'polypeptide(L)'
;VEPGHTILVHAVAGGVGFLLCQWGNALGATVIGTVSTKEKAAQVIEDGCHHPIIYTQEDFVDCVKEITKGQGAIDRVPLSALAPKSLFLTRPSMMQYTATREELLETAGELFANVASGVLKFRVTKTYPL
;
A
#
# COMPACT_ATOMS: atom_id res chain seq x y z
N VAL A 1 2.98 -8.81 6.81
CA VAL A 1 1.51 -8.58 6.75
C VAL A 1 0.88 -9.95 6.80
N GLU A 2 -0.10 -10.16 7.67
CA GLU A 2 -0.73 -11.47 7.87
C GLU A 2 -2.22 -11.39 7.46
N PRO A 3 -2.84 -12.54 7.15
CA PRO A 3 -4.27 -12.59 6.87
C PRO A 3 -5.10 -11.94 7.99
N GLY A 4 -6.06 -11.10 7.62
CA GLY A 4 -6.92 -10.38 8.56
C GLY A 4 -6.37 -9.04 9.05
N HIS A 5 -5.13 -8.67 8.71
CA HIS A 5 -4.63 -7.33 8.97
C HIS A 5 -5.30 -6.30 8.05
N THR A 6 -5.52 -5.09 8.57
CA THR A 6 -5.96 -3.95 7.77
C THR A 6 -4.78 -3.02 7.52
N ILE A 7 -4.52 -2.69 6.25
CA ILE A 7 -3.42 -1.79 5.85
C ILE A 7 -3.96 -0.54 5.15
N LEU A 8 -3.32 0.60 5.39
CA LEU A 8 -3.58 1.85 4.69
C LEU A 8 -2.43 2.15 3.72
N VAL A 9 -2.74 2.33 2.44
CA VAL A 9 -1.78 2.63 1.38
C VAL A 9 -2.13 3.98 0.75
N HIS A 10 -1.24 4.96 0.92
CA HIS A 10 -1.38 6.24 0.23
C HIS A 10 -0.94 6.18 -1.22
N ALA A 11 -1.57 7.00 -2.07
CA ALA A 11 -1.29 7.05 -3.51
C ALA A 11 -1.34 5.65 -4.15
N VAL A 12 -2.37 4.87 -3.80
CA VAL A 12 -2.47 3.45 -4.17
C VAL A 12 -2.50 3.20 -5.68
N ALA A 13 -2.95 4.18 -6.49
CA ALA A 13 -2.91 4.10 -7.95
C ALA A 13 -1.53 4.44 -8.58
N GLY A 14 -0.51 4.71 -7.76
CA GLY A 14 0.85 5.01 -8.22
C GLY A 14 1.66 3.75 -8.53
N GLY A 15 2.93 3.91 -8.91
CA GLY A 15 3.80 2.78 -9.28
C GLY A 15 4.00 1.76 -8.15
N VAL A 16 4.37 2.22 -6.96
CA VAL A 16 4.59 1.35 -5.79
C VAL A 16 3.26 0.95 -5.14
N GLY A 17 2.35 1.91 -4.97
CA GLY A 17 1.08 1.69 -4.28
C GLY A 17 0.24 0.58 -4.90
N PHE A 18 0.24 0.49 -6.24
CA PHE A 18 -0.52 -0.51 -6.98
C PHE A 18 0.00 -1.93 -6.75
N LEU A 19 1.33 -2.09 -6.67
CA LEU A 19 1.94 -3.39 -6.37
C LEU A 19 1.68 -3.80 -4.91
N LEU A 20 1.80 -2.85 -3.97
CA LEU A 20 1.49 -3.10 -2.55
C LEU A 20 0.04 -3.50 -2.33
N CYS A 21 -0.89 -2.91 -3.08
CA CYS A 21 -2.30 -3.24 -3.03
C CYS A 21 -2.56 -4.71 -3.42
N GLN A 22 -2.04 -5.12 -4.58
CA GLN A 22 -2.18 -6.49 -5.07
C GLN A 22 -1.55 -7.49 -4.10
N TRP A 23 -0.34 -7.18 -3.62
CA TRP A 23 0.38 -8.07 -2.72
C TRP A 23 -0.28 -8.19 -1.35
N GLY A 24 -0.71 -7.06 -0.76
CA GLY A 24 -1.43 -7.04 0.51
C GLY A 24 -2.73 -7.86 0.43
N ASN A 25 -3.49 -7.68 -0.64
CA ASN A 25 -4.70 -8.46 -0.89
C ASN A 25 -4.39 -9.96 -1.04
N ALA A 26 -3.36 -10.33 -1.79
CA ALA A 26 -2.94 -11.73 -1.96
C ALA A 26 -2.46 -12.39 -0.66
N LEU A 27 -1.91 -11.61 0.27
CA LEU A 27 -1.55 -12.05 1.62
C LEU A 27 -2.76 -12.12 2.57
N GLY A 28 -3.97 -11.79 2.11
CA GLY A 28 -5.21 -11.85 2.88
C GLY A 28 -5.45 -10.62 3.78
N ALA A 29 -4.80 -9.50 3.50
CA ALA A 29 -5.04 -8.25 4.22
C ALA A 29 -6.15 -7.42 3.58
N THR A 30 -6.91 -6.71 4.42
CA THR A 30 -7.87 -5.70 3.98
C THR A 30 -7.11 -4.44 3.60
N VAL A 31 -7.17 -4.05 2.34
CA VAL A 31 -6.45 -2.88 1.81
C VAL A 31 -7.36 -1.66 1.72
N ILE A 32 -7.02 -0.62 2.46
CA ILE A 32 -7.59 0.72 2.35
C ILE A 32 -6.61 1.58 1.55
N GLY A 33 -7.06 2.24 0.50
CA GLY A 33 -6.18 2.96 -0.42
C GLY A 33 -6.64 4.40 -0.68
N THR A 34 -5.73 5.39 -0.62
CA THR A 34 -6.10 6.78 -0.97
C THR A 34 -5.74 7.12 -2.42
N VAL A 35 -6.68 7.78 -3.11
CA VAL A 35 -6.54 8.24 -4.51
C VAL A 35 -7.06 9.67 -4.68
N SER A 36 -6.66 10.31 -5.77
CA SER A 36 -7.01 11.71 -6.05
C SER A 36 -8.26 11.88 -6.92
N THR A 37 -8.67 10.85 -7.68
CA THR A 37 -9.78 10.94 -8.65
C THR A 37 -10.64 9.67 -8.67
N LYS A 38 -11.86 9.76 -9.23
CA LYS A 38 -12.81 8.64 -9.32
C LYS A 38 -12.33 7.54 -10.27
N GLU A 39 -11.65 7.92 -11.35
CA GLU A 39 -11.10 6.97 -12.33
C GLU A 39 -10.04 6.08 -11.68
N LYS A 40 -9.17 6.68 -10.86
CA LYS A 40 -8.18 5.95 -10.07
C LYS A 40 -8.82 5.06 -9.01
N ALA A 41 -9.96 5.48 -8.43
CA ALA A 41 -10.70 4.67 -7.46
C ALA A 41 -11.26 3.40 -8.10
N ALA A 42 -11.86 3.51 -9.29
CA ALA A 42 -12.33 2.35 -10.04
C ALA A 42 -11.19 1.39 -10.38
N GLN A 43 -10.05 1.94 -10.83
CA GLN A 43 -8.87 1.16 -11.17
C GLN A 43 -8.36 0.34 -9.98
N VAL A 44 -8.21 0.94 -8.80
CA VAL A 44 -7.59 0.25 -7.66
C VAL A 44 -8.49 -0.83 -7.05
N ILE A 45 -9.80 -0.77 -7.28
CA ILE A 45 -10.73 -1.84 -6.90
C ILE A 45 -10.40 -3.12 -7.68
N GLU A 46 -10.18 -3.00 -9.00
CA GLU A 46 -9.76 -4.13 -9.84
C GLU A 46 -8.41 -4.71 -9.42
N ASP A 47 -7.58 -3.88 -8.79
CA ASP A 47 -6.24 -4.22 -8.31
C ASP A 47 -6.24 -4.85 -6.91
N GLY A 48 -7.41 -5.03 -6.28
CA GLY A 48 -7.55 -5.65 -4.95
C GLY A 48 -7.68 -4.67 -3.78
N CYS A 49 -7.93 -3.39 -4.05
CA CYS A 49 -8.24 -2.42 -3.00
C CYS A 49 -9.68 -2.63 -2.54
N HIS A 50 -9.88 -2.87 -1.24
CA HIS A 50 -11.19 -3.13 -0.67
C HIS A 50 -11.94 -1.83 -0.41
N HIS A 51 -11.22 -0.79 0.02
CA HIS A 51 -11.78 0.51 0.39
C HIS A 51 -10.98 1.65 -0.24
N PRO A 52 -11.29 2.04 -1.49
CA PRO A 52 -10.70 3.24 -2.09
C PRO A 52 -11.32 4.51 -1.48
N ILE A 53 -10.47 5.44 -1.06
CA ILE A 53 -10.87 6.74 -0.52
C ILE A 53 -10.38 7.84 -1.45
N ILE A 54 -11.29 8.72 -1.88
CA ILE A 54 -10.95 9.88 -2.69
C ILE A 54 -10.66 11.06 -1.75
N TYR A 55 -9.38 11.23 -1.37
CA TYR A 55 -8.98 12.20 -0.33
C TYR A 55 -9.22 13.67 -0.72
N THR A 56 -9.56 13.94 -1.99
CA THR A 56 -9.92 15.28 -2.48
C THR A 56 -11.38 15.63 -2.24
N GLN A 57 -12.23 14.64 -1.89
CA GLN A 57 -13.67 14.82 -1.63
C GLN A 57 -14.01 14.55 -0.16
N GLU A 58 -13.28 13.66 0.50
CA GLU A 58 -13.57 13.19 1.86
C GLU A 58 -12.30 13.14 2.70
N ASP A 59 -12.46 13.29 4.03
CA ASP A 59 -11.37 13.12 4.97
C ASP A 59 -11.06 11.62 5.16
N PHE A 60 -9.87 11.20 4.72
CA PHE A 60 -9.51 9.79 4.77
C PHE A 60 -9.33 9.26 6.20
N VAL A 61 -9.04 10.12 7.17
CA VAL A 61 -8.85 9.71 8.57
C VAL A 61 -10.17 9.25 9.13
N ASP A 62 -11.23 10.00 8.88
CA ASP A 62 -12.57 9.66 9.34
C ASP A 62 -13.10 8.41 8.61
N CYS A 63 -12.90 8.31 7.29
CA CYS A 63 -13.21 7.09 6.55
C CYS A 63 -12.47 5.86 7.12
N VAL A 64 -11.17 5.97 7.43
CA VAL A 64 -10.38 4.86 7.99
C VAL A 64 -10.88 4.48 9.39
N LYS A 65 -11.25 5.45 10.24
CA LYS A 65 -11.88 5.18 11.54
C LYS A 65 -13.19 4.41 11.36
N GLU A 66 -14.03 4.82 10.42
CA GLU A 66 -15.30 4.14 10.16
C GLU A 66 -15.09 2.69 9.69
N ILE A 67 -14.21 2.50 8.69
CA ILE A 67 -13.88 1.18 8.13
C ILE A 67 -13.30 0.25 9.22
N THR A 68 -12.43 0.78 10.07
CA THR A 68 -11.75 0.01 11.12
C THR A 68 -12.50 -0.01 12.45
N LYS A 69 -13.71 0.55 12.53
CA LYS A 69 -14.51 0.67 13.77
C LYS A 69 -13.72 1.33 14.91
N GLY A 70 -12.92 2.35 14.59
CA GLY A 70 -12.09 3.12 15.52
C GLY A 70 -10.78 2.46 15.92
N GLN A 71 -10.45 1.28 15.38
CA GLN A 71 -9.21 0.56 15.72
C GLN A 71 -7.99 1.09 14.96
N GLY A 72 -8.18 1.65 13.77
CA GLY A 72 -7.12 2.20 12.93
C GLY A 72 -7.39 3.67 12.62
N ALA A 73 -6.48 4.54 13.00
CA ALA A 73 -6.40 5.90 12.48
C ALA A 73 -5.01 6.42 12.78
N ILE A 74 -4.22 6.64 11.73
CA ILE A 74 -2.93 7.31 11.83
C ILE A 74 -2.88 8.29 10.65
N ASP A 75 -3.28 9.54 10.89
CA ASP A 75 -2.99 10.68 10.00
C ASP A 75 -1.50 11.07 10.12
N ARG A 76 -1.05 12.13 9.43
CA ARG A 76 0.17 12.91 9.69
C ARG A 76 0.58 12.74 11.14
N VAL A 77 1.59 11.93 11.39
CA VAL A 77 1.93 11.51 12.73
C VAL A 77 2.83 12.58 13.35
N PRO A 78 2.33 13.52 14.17
CA PRO A 78 3.24 14.22 15.06
C PRO A 78 3.84 13.15 15.98
N LEU A 79 5.11 13.28 16.33
CA LEU A 79 5.77 12.30 17.21
C LEU A 79 5.03 12.11 18.53
N SER A 80 4.30 13.13 19.00
CA SER A 80 3.43 13.05 20.16
C SER A 80 2.26 12.08 20.00
N ALA A 81 1.76 11.82 18.79
CA ALA A 81 0.69 10.86 18.53
C ALA A 81 1.17 9.39 18.60
N LEU A 82 2.49 9.14 18.60
CA LEU A 82 3.04 7.80 18.76
C LEU A 82 2.94 7.29 20.19
N ALA A 83 3.10 8.18 21.18
CA ALA A 83 3.19 7.81 22.59
C ALA A 83 1.91 7.18 23.17
N PRO A 84 0.69 7.71 22.92
CA PRO A 84 -0.54 7.20 23.56
C PRO A 84 -0.88 5.75 23.23
N LYS A 85 -0.40 5.24 22.09
CA LYS A 85 -0.67 3.87 21.60
C LYS A 85 0.61 3.07 21.35
N SER A 86 1.76 3.55 21.85
CA SER A 86 3.09 2.93 21.65
C SER A 86 3.37 2.53 20.20
N LEU A 87 3.03 3.42 19.27
CA LEU A 87 3.13 3.16 17.84
C LEU A 87 4.58 3.24 17.35
N PHE A 88 4.87 2.51 16.28
CA PHE A 88 6.18 2.54 15.61
C PHE A 88 6.14 3.42 14.38
N LEU A 89 7.21 4.18 14.17
CA LEU A 89 7.44 4.97 12.95
C LEU A 89 8.81 4.62 12.39
N THR A 90 8.86 4.26 11.11
CA THR A 90 10.11 3.99 10.41
C THR A 90 10.15 4.74 9.07
N ARG A 91 11.35 5.13 8.66
CA ARG A 91 11.62 5.78 7.36
C ARG A 91 12.63 4.93 6.59
N PRO A 92 12.17 3.83 5.96
CA PRO A 92 13.06 2.89 5.30
C PRO A 92 13.59 3.45 3.98
N SER A 93 14.75 2.96 3.56
CA SER A 93 15.30 3.18 2.22
C SER A 93 15.70 1.85 1.59
N MET A 94 15.55 1.72 0.25
CA MET A 94 15.86 0.48 -0.46
C MET A 94 17.27 -0.04 -0.20
N MET A 95 18.25 0.86 -0.07
CA MET A 95 19.66 0.52 0.18
C MET A 95 19.87 -0.25 1.49
N GLN A 96 18.97 -0.10 2.48
CA GLN A 96 19.05 -0.81 3.75
C GLN A 96 18.50 -2.25 3.66
N TYR A 97 17.75 -2.57 2.62
CA TYR A 97 17.12 -3.89 2.41
C TYR A 97 17.74 -4.66 1.24
N THR A 98 18.73 -4.07 0.57
CA THR A 98 19.43 -4.64 -0.59
C THR A 98 20.93 -4.36 -0.48
N ALA A 99 21.45 -4.40 0.75
CA ALA A 99 22.81 -3.98 1.03
C ALA A 99 23.84 -4.98 0.50
N THR A 100 23.49 -6.27 0.53
CA THR A 100 24.32 -7.36 -0.01
C THR A 100 23.74 -7.90 -1.32
N ARG A 101 24.58 -8.58 -2.10
CA ARG A 101 24.14 -9.19 -3.36
C ARG A 101 23.15 -10.32 -3.11
N GLU A 102 23.35 -11.04 -2.01
CA GLU A 102 22.52 -12.15 -1.58
C GLU A 102 21.10 -11.66 -1.27
N GLU A 103 20.94 -10.63 -0.42
CA GLU A 103 19.65 -10.00 -0.11
C GLU A 103 18.95 -9.46 -1.37
N LEU A 104 19.72 -8.82 -2.26
CA LEU A 104 19.18 -8.31 -3.51
C LEU A 104 18.61 -9.43 -4.40
N LEU A 105 19.34 -10.55 -4.52
CA LEU A 105 18.90 -11.68 -5.34
C LEU A 105 17.71 -12.42 -4.73
N GLU A 106 17.69 -12.56 -3.40
CA GLU A 106 16.57 -13.15 -2.67
C GLU A 106 15.28 -12.34 -2.88
N THR A 107 15.32 -11.04 -2.57
CA THR A 107 14.17 -10.14 -2.72
C THR A 107 13.70 -10.02 -4.17
N ALA A 108 14.63 -9.98 -5.14
CA ALA A 108 14.29 -10.01 -6.56
C ALA A 108 13.66 -11.34 -6.97
N GLY A 109 14.16 -12.46 -6.45
CA GLY A 109 13.62 -13.80 -6.69
C GLY A 109 12.17 -13.93 -6.24
N GLU A 110 11.87 -13.46 -5.02
CA GLU A 110 10.50 -13.42 -4.50
C GLU A 110 9.59 -12.52 -5.35
N LEU A 111 10.09 -11.34 -5.75
CA LEU A 111 9.34 -10.45 -6.61
C LEU A 111 8.97 -11.14 -7.92
N PHE A 112 9.95 -11.70 -8.64
CA PHE A 112 9.69 -12.35 -9.93
C PHE A 112 8.87 -13.63 -9.81
N ALA A 113 8.97 -14.36 -8.70
CA ALA A 113 8.11 -15.50 -8.42
C ALA A 113 6.64 -15.08 -8.28
N ASN A 114 6.36 -13.97 -7.59
CA ASN A 114 5.01 -13.42 -7.45
C ASN A 114 4.45 -12.85 -8.76
N VAL A 115 5.33 -12.39 -9.65
CA VAL A 115 4.95 -11.98 -11.01
C VAL A 115 4.62 -13.21 -11.85
N ALA A 116 5.45 -14.25 -11.79
CA ALA A 116 5.23 -15.49 -12.53
C ALA A 116 3.98 -16.25 -12.07
N SER A 117 3.63 -16.18 -10.78
CA SER A 117 2.40 -16.76 -10.23
C SER A 117 1.13 -15.96 -10.56
N GLY A 118 1.27 -14.76 -11.13
CA GLY A 118 0.15 -13.88 -11.46
C GLY A 118 -0.43 -13.11 -10.27
N VAL A 119 0.21 -13.19 -9.10
CA VAL A 119 -0.14 -12.38 -7.91
C VAL A 119 0.10 -10.90 -8.19
N LEU A 120 1.22 -10.58 -8.84
CA LEU A 120 1.57 -9.21 -9.22
C LEU A 120 1.39 -9.01 -10.73
N LYS A 121 0.43 -8.19 -11.11
CA LYS A 121 0.20 -7.76 -12.49
C LYS A 121 0.83 -6.39 -12.71
N PHE A 122 1.39 -6.18 -13.90
CA PHE A 122 1.92 -4.89 -14.33
C PHE A 122 1.07 -4.29 -15.45
N ARG A 123 0.93 -2.96 -15.42
CA ARG A 123 0.37 -2.17 -16.51
C ARG A 123 1.39 -1.12 -16.94
N VAL A 124 1.76 -1.15 -18.21
CA VAL A 124 2.57 -0.08 -18.80
C VAL A 124 1.60 1.01 -19.27
N THR A 125 1.39 2.03 -18.43
CA THR A 125 0.41 3.09 -18.72
C THR A 125 0.93 4.11 -19.72
N LYS A 126 2.23 4.44 -19.65
CA LYS A 126 2.86 5.44 -20.52
C LYS A 126 4.27 5.02 -20.87
N THR A 127 4.65 5.29 -22.11
CA THR A 127 6.00 5.13 -22.64
C THR A 127 6.46 6.48 -23.15
N TYR A 128 7.67 6.88 -22.81
CA TYR A 128 8.28 8.14 -23.22
C TYR A 128 9.56 7.83 -23.98
N PRO A 129 9.91 8.60 -25.04
CA PRO A 129 11.23 8.48 -25.67
C PRO A 129 12.33 8.84 -24.67
N LEU A 130 13.46 8.16 -24.77
CA LEU A 130 14.64 8.36 -23.93
C LEU A 130 15.34 9.69 -24.24
#